data_AF-M0K9U6-F1
#
_entry.id   AF-M0K9U6-F1
#
_cell.length_a   1.000
_cell.length_b   1.000
_cell.length_c   1.000
_cell.angle_alpha   90.00
_cell.angle_beta   90.00
_cell.angle_gamma   90.00
#
_symmetry.space_group_name_H-M   'P 1'
#
loop_
_entity.id
_entity.type
_entity.pdbx_description
1 polymer ?
#
loop_
_entity_poly.entity_id
_entity_poly.type
_entity_poly.pdbx_seq_one_letter_code
_entity_poly.pdbx_strand_id
1 'polypeptide(L)'
;MRTQLFAGLVCLLLVCTSPVALGIESGPPAQGSADHDRSIAVQYTLDREPNKTGRVRVTATIERPRHVTGLSVRTPGKATVLQADGLQSDGDRWRVSGDTERARLTYTVPVGLSTTFGQRTADTHNWTLLARQEVSLRARWRWHVGPRPTWNESLALAPGQSGVAGRTAAYIGPHETETRTVDGDRITLIVPAASDLRPNRTAVLDAISHAKRTSTSGTDHDHIRVFVAPNELAPGGYTPSNGASDVIVNAGEPVRSPVNVWVHEYRHTRQTLETTPAMDWLSEGSADYHTAALTYSTGGIDADQFHERVTTERHETADLTQPDTWAGPGAQYHKGTRVVAAIDAHLRQATDGTRTFEAVLDRLTRHDDRITLALFAETVSAVAGDELNAFVRQAVTGTAPSVPVEVLTDRDLRRSGAADTTGRRTNFAPSGDSSATTATTAGDGPRRVVDTTRPVTDRHGEWTVLGTLGLLSLLLVRRQRL
;
A
#
# COMPACT_ATOMS: atom_id res chain seq x y z
N MET A 1 61.87 -57.81 -33.02
CA MET A 1 61.07 -59.04 -32.79
C MET A 1 60.21 -58.81 -31.56
N ARG A 2 58.94 -59.28 -31.54
CA ARG A 2 57.95 -59.12 -30.43
C ARG A 2 57.52 -57.64 -30.21
N THR A 3 56.26 -57.16 -30.23
CA THR A 3 54.94 -57.60 -29.69
C THR A 3 54.99 -57.77 -28.16
N GLN A 4 54.18 -57.16 -27.26
CA GLN A 4 52.77 -56.67 -27.18
C GLN A 4 52.69 -55.47 -26.16
N LEU A 5 51.64 -54.67 -25.87
CA LEU A 5 50.30 -54.25 -26.40
C LEU A 5 49.82 -53.00 -25.55
N PHE A 6 48.83 -52.21 -26.03
CA PHE A 6 47.73 -51.42 -25.37
C PHE A 6 47.86 -50.81 -23.93
N ALA A 7 47.23 -49.70 -23.52
CA ALA A 7 46.45 -48.63 -24.19
C ALA A 7 46.07 -47.46 -23.22
N GLY A 8 45.52 -46.36 -23.76
CA GLY A 8 44.83 -45.28 -23.02
C GLY A 8 45.73 -44.11 -22.55
N LEU A 9 45.29 -42.85 -22.52
CA LEU A 9 44.05 -42.22 -23.00
C LEU A 9 44.37 -40.80 -23.50
N VAL A 10 43.81 -40.39 -24.64
CA VAL A 10 43.85 -39.01 -25.16
C VAL A 10 42.44 -38.59 -25.55
N CYS A 11 41.99 -37.45 -25.05
CA CYS A 11 40.79 -36.76 -25.55
C CYS A 11 41.07 -35.26 -25.65
N LEU A 12 40.65 -34.68 -26.77
CA LEU A 12 40.81 -33.27 -27.12
C LEU A 12 39.44 -32.59 -27.14
N LEU A 13 39.40 -31.30 -26.78
CA LEU A 13 38.41 -30.26 -27.12
C LEU A 13 37.03 -30.70 -27.67
N LEU A 14 35.97 -30.23 -27.00
CA LEU A 14 34.84 -29.62 -27.70
C LEU A 14 34.17 -28.55 -26.83
N VAL A 15 33.96 -27.37 -27.41
CA VAL A 15 33.26 -26.24 -26.76
C VAL A 15 31.80 -26.29 -27.20
N CYS A 16 30.88 -26.36 -26.23
CA CYS A 16 29.44 -26.24 -26.47
C CYS A 16 28.91 -25.03 -25.69
N THR A 17 28.67 -23.93 -26.38
CA THR A 17 27.92 -22.77 -25.86
C THR A 17 26.43 -23.10 -25.83
N SER A 18 25.83 -23.17 -24.65
CA SER A 18 24.38 -23.26 -24.48
C SER A 18 23.78 -21.88 -24.20
N PRO A 19 22.64 -21.50 -24.82
CA PRO A 19 21.99 -20.23 -24.52
C PRO A 19 21.38 -20.22 -23.13
N VAL A 20 21.50 -19.09 -22.41
CA VAL A 20 20.78 -18.87 -21.16
C VAL A 20 19.29 -18.71 -21.48
N ALA A 21 18.47 -19.68 -21.08
CA ALA A 21 17.03 -19.59 -21.20
C ALA A 21 16.49 -18.54 -20.22
N LEU A 22 15.65 -17.62 -20.71
CA LEU A 22 14.89 -16.70 -19.87
C LEU A 22 13.78 -17.47 -19.15
N GLY A 23 14.12 -18.04 -17.99
CA GLY A 23 13.19 -18.75 -17.13
C GLY A 23 12.14 -17.82 -16.53
N ILE A 24 10.92 -17.85 -17.08
CA ILE A 24 9.75 -17.28 -16.41
C ILE A 24 9.37 -18.25 -15.29
N GLU A 25 9.91 -18.01 -14.09
CA GLU A 25 9.70 -18.86 -12.92
C GLU A 25 8.31 -18.63 -12.31
N SER A 26 7.30 -19.20 -12.97
CA SER A 26 5.93 -19.28 -12.46
C SER A 26 5.89 -20.21 -11.25
N GLY A 27 5.76 -19.63 -10.05
CA GLY A 27 5.56 -20.40 -8.83
C GLY A 27 4.32 -21.30 -8.89
N PRO A 28 4.29 -22.42 -8.13
CA PRO A 28 3.19 -23.37 -8.18
C PRO A 28 1.86 -22.69 -7.75
N PRO A 29 0.73 -22.99 -8.41
CA PRO A 29 -0.55 -22.40 -8.05
C PRO A 29 -0.96 -22.80 -6.63
N ALA A 30 -1.22 -21.80 -5.78
CA ALA A 30 -1.91 -22.01 -4.51
C ALA A 30 -3.28 -22.67 -4.75
N GLN A 31 -3.81 -23.38 -3.74
CA GLN A 31 -5.01 -24.22 -3.88
C GLN A 31 -6.30 -23.41 -4.12
N GLY A 32 -6.51 -22.98 -5.36
CA GLY A 32 -7.69 -22.23 -5.81
C GLY A 32 -8.94 -23.09 -5.85
N SER A 33 -9.85 -22.85 -4.92
CA SER A 33 -11.22 -23.39 -4.95
C SER A 33 -12.16 -22.54 -4.08
N ALA A 34 -11.80 -22.30 -2.81
CA ALA A 34 -12.68 -21.66 -1.83
C ALA A 34 -12.82 -20.13 -1.95
N ASP A 35 -11.92 -19.44 -2.67
CA ASP A 35 -11.87 -17.96 -2.74
C ASP A 35 -12.46 -17.38 -4.04
N HIS A 36 -12.49 -18.16 -5.12
CA HIS A 36 -13.07 -17.75 -6.41
C HIS A 36 -14.59 -17.51 -6.35
N ASP A 37 -15.30 -18.13 -5.39
CA ASP A 37 -16.72 -17.83 -5.12
C ASP A 37 -16.90 -16.94 -3.87
N ARG A 38 -15.92 -16.07 -3.57
CA ARG A 38 -15.98 -15.05 -2.50
C ARG A 38 -15.63 -13.64 -2.96
N SER A 39 -14.93 -13.48 -4.09
CA SER A 39 -14.47 -12.19 -4.56
C SER A 39 -14.77 -11.96 -6.04
N ILE A 40 -15.17 -10.75 -6.40
CA ILE A 40 -15.24 -10.31 -7.79
C ILE A 40 -13.82 -9.89 -8.17
N ALA A 41 -13.14 -10.70 -8.98
CA ALA A 41 -11.75 -10.46 -9.36
C ALA A 41 -11.68 -9.67 -10.67
N VAL A 42 -10.81 -8.66 -10.71
CA VAL A 42 -10.52 -7.89 -11.93
C VAL A 42 -9.02 -7.81 -12.15
N GLN A 43 -8.60 -8.17 -13.36
CA GLN A 43 -7.24 -7.98 -13.85
C GLN A 43 -7.21 -6.93 -14.95
N TYR A 44 -6.39 -5.91 -14.76
CA TYR A 44 -6.12 -4.87 -15.75
C TYR A 44 -4.84 -5.22 -16.52
N THR A 45 -5.00 -5.79 -17.71
CA THR A 45 -3.87 -6.01 -18.63
C THR A 45 -3.53 -4.71 -19.35
N LEU A 46 -2.32 -4.20 -19.13
CA LEU A 46 -1.82 -2.92 -19.63
C LEU A 46 -1.06 -3.11 -20.94
N ASP A 47 -1.48 -2.40 -21.98
CA ASP A 47 -0.89 -2.41 -23.31
C ASP A 47 -0.53 -0.97 -23.73
N ARG A 48 0.77 -0.71 -23.88
CA ARG A 48 1.35 0.59 -24.21
C ARG A 48 1.43 0.76 -25.73
N GLU A 49 1.01 1.90 -26.25
CA GLU A 49 1.10 2.25 -27.68
C GLU A 49 2.18 3.33 -27.92
N PRO A 50 3.46 3.02 -28.20
CA PRO A 50 4.55 4.01 -28.22
C PRO A 50 4.39 5.16 -29.24
N ASN A 51 3.53 4.96 -30.25
CA ASN A 51 3.20 5.95 -31.28
C ASN A 51 1.99 6.84 -30.91
N LYS A 52 1.40 6.66 -29.72
CA LYS A 52 0.21 7.39 -29.23
C LYS A 52 0.36 7.71 -27.74
N THR A 53 1.23 8.65 -27.44
CA THR A 53 1.60 9.00 -26.05
C THR A 53 0.46 9.62 -25.24
N GLY A 54 0.67 9.70 -23.92
CA GLY A 54 -0.30 10.19 -22.94
C GLY A 54 -1.48 9.25 -22.71
N ARG A 55 -1.44 7.98 -23.14
CA ARG A 55 -2.53 7.02 -22.93
C ARG A 55 -2.07 5.56 -22.96
N VAL A 56 -2.75 4.73 -22.19
CA VAL A 56 -2.57 3.27 -22.20
C VAL A 56 -3.85 2.58 -22.70
N ARG A 57 -3.71 1.47 -23.42
CA ARG A 57 -4.81 0.55 -23.68
C ARG A 57 -4.91 -0.42 -22.50
N VAL A 58 -6.10 -0.59 -21.96
CA VAL A 58 -6.38 -1.47 -20.83
C VAL A 58 -7.39 -2.51 -21.27
N THR A 59 -7.10 -3.77 -21.00
CA THR A 59 -8.07 -4.86 -21.08
C THR A 59 -8.43 -5.26 -19.65
N ALA A 60 -9.57 -4.78 -19.15
CA ALA A 60 -10.10 -5.23 -17.87
C ALA A 60 -10.82 -6.57 -18.08
N THR A 61 -10.26 -7.65 -17.54
CA THR A 61 -10.94 -8.96 -17.48
C THR A 61 -11.57 -9.11 -16.10
N ILE A 62 -12.88 -9.36 -16.08
CA ILE A 62 -13.73 -9.40 -14.88
C ILE A 62 -14.22 -10.85 -14.69
N GLU A 63 -13.96 -11.42 -13.52
CA GLU A 63 -14.46 -12.73 -13.10
C GLU A 63 -15.55 -12.53 -12.02
N ARG A 64 -16.75 -13.05 -12.27
CA ARG A 64 -17.94 -12.83 -11.44
C ARG A 64 -18.37 -14.14 -10.75
N PRO A 65 -18.28 -14.22 -9.41
CA PRO A 65 -18.82 -15.33 -8.61
C PRO A 65 -20.30 -15.63 -8.91
N ARG A 66 -20.71 -16.89 -8.71
CA ARG A 66 -22.07 -17.36 -9.05
C ARG A 66 -23.16 -16.72 -8.19
N HIS A 67 -22.82 -16.40 -6.95
CA HIS A 67 -23.73 -15.74 -6.03
C HIS A 67 -23.92 -14.23 -6.31
N VAL A 68 -23.14 -13.64 -7.23
CA VAL A 68 -23.26 -12.23 -7.67
C VAL A 68 -24.21 -12.14 -8.85
N THR A 69 -25.40 -11.64 -8.59
CA THR A 69 -26.59 -11.70 -9.45
C THR A 69 -26.80 -10.48 -10.33
N GLY A 70 -26.06 -9.39 -10.04
CA GLY A 70 -25.95 -8.25 -10.92
C GLY A 70 -24.59 -7.59 -10.73
N LEU A 71 -23.91 -7.26 -11.82
CA LEU A 71 -22.64 -6.53 -11.80
C LEU A 71 -22.65 -5.48 -12.91
N SER A 72 -22.31 -4.24 -12.57
CA SER A 72 -22.09 -3.18 -13.55
C SER A 72 -20.86 -2.35 -13.19
N VAL A 73 -20.10 -1.97 -14.21
CA VAL A 73 -18.86 -1.22 -14.10
C VAL A 73 -18.93 0.07 -14.91
N ARG A 74 -18.18 1.09 -14.49
CA ARG A 74 -17.92 2.29 -15.28
C ARG A 74 -16.41 2.46 -15.44
N THR A 75 -15.98 2.87 -16.62
CA THR A 75 -14.57 3.17 -16.89
C THR A 75 -14.04 4.34 -16.05
N PRO A 76 -12.71 4.48 -15.91
CA PRO A 76 -12.11 5.72 -15.44
C PRO A 76 -12.51 6.93 -16.33
N GLY A 77 -12.34 8.14 -15.79
CA GLY A 77 -12.73 9.37 -16.48
C GLY A 77 -11.93 9.61 -17.76
N LYS A 78 -12.56 10.16 -18.79
CA LYS A 78 -11.97 10.40 -20.14
C LYS A 78 -11.51 9.13 -20.89
N ALA A 79 -11.86 7.93 -20.43
CA ALA A 79 -11.59 6.70 -21.16
C ALA A 79 -12.52 6.52 -22.37
N THR A 80 -12.00 5.89 -23.43
CA THR A 80 -12.74 5.50 -24.63
C THR A 80 -12.77 3.98 -24.75
N VAL A 81 -13.96 3.38 -24.66
CA VAL A 81 -14.16 1.94 -24.85
C VAL A 81 -13.96 1.57 -26.33
N LEU A 82 -13.28 0.46 -26.58
CA LEU A 82 -13.01 -0.11 -27.89
C LEU A 82 -13.79 -1.41 -28.13
N GLN A 83 -13.95 -2.23 -27.08
CA GLN A 83 -14.60 -3.55 -27.15
C GLN A 83 -15.19 -3.93 -25.78
N ALA A 84 -16.32 -4.64 -25.79
CA ALA A 84 -17.03 -5.09 -24.59
C ALA A 84 -17.59 -6.51 -24.82
N ASP A 85 -16.88 -7.53 -24.35
CA ASP A 85 -17.26 -8.94 -24.51
C ASP A 85 -17.96 -9.43 -23.23
N GLY A 86 -19.23 -9.84 -23.35
CA GLY A 86 -20.03 -10.25 -22.19
C GLY A 86 -20.52 -9.08 -21.32
N LEU A 87 -20.43 -7.83 -21.81
CA LEU A 87 -21.09 -6.68 -21.21
C LEU A 87 -22.03 -5.99 -22.22
N GLN A 88 -23.09 -5.37 -21.70
CA GLN A 88 -24.01 -4.51 -22.43
C GLN A 88 -23.93 -3.07 -21.91
N SER A 89 -23.99 -2.09 -22.79
CA SER A 89 -24.00 -0.67 -22.41
C SER A 89 -25.33 -0.28 -21.77
N ASP A 90 -25.27 0.54 -20.72
CA ASP A 90 -26.40 1.05 -19.95
C ASP A 90 -26.07 2.46 -19.43
N GLY A 91 -26.37 3.48 -20.25
CA GLY A 91 -26.09 4.87 -19.94
C GLY A 91 -24.59 5.16 -19.78
N ASP A 92 -24.15 5.43 -18.54
CA ASP A 92 -22.74 5.65 -18.20
C ASP A 92 -22.00 4.37 -17.75
N ARG A 93 -22.64 3.21 -17.85
CA ARG A 93 -22.17 1.93 -17.30
C ARG A 93 -22.20 0.80 -18.32
N TRP A 94 -21.49 -0.27 -17.97
CA TRP A 94 -21.48 -1.54 -18.67
C TRP A 94 -21.95 -2.62 -17.70
N ARG A 95 -23.09 -3.25 -17.98
CA ARG A 95 -23.65 -4.36 -17.19
C ARG A 95 -23.09 -5.68 -17.72
N VAL A 96 -22.54 -6.52 -16.85
CA VAL A 96 -22.16 -7.89 -17.19
C VAL A 96 -23.42 -8.72 -17.43
N SER A 97 -23.49 -9.44 -18.55
CA SER A 97 -24.66 -10.24 -18.94
C SER A 97 -24.97 -11.33 -17.91
N GLY A 98 -26.26 -11.68 -17.74
CA GLY A 98 -26.71 -12.57 -16.65
C GLY A 98 -26.07 -13.97 -16.68
N ASP A 99 -25.84 -14.50 -17.88
CA ASP A 99 -25.18 -15.77 -18.18
C ASP A 99 -23.64 -15.76 -18.02
N THR A 100 -23.03 -14.58 -17.94
CA THR A 100 -21.59 -14.41 -18.15
C THR A 100 -20.81 -14.42 -16.83
N GLU A 101 -20.07 -15.51 -16.57
CA GLU A 101 -19.12 -15.63 -15.45
C GLU A 101 -17.81 -14.86 -15.70
N ARG A 102 -17.38 -14.69 -16.96
CA ARG A 102 -16.16 -13.97 -17.34
C ARG A 102 -16.44 -12.94 -18.43
N ALA A 103 -16.25 -11.66 -18.13
CA ALA A 103 -16.46 -10.55 -19.07
C ALA A 103 -15.15 -9.79 -19.34
N ARG A 104 -15.10 -9.06 -20.45
CA ARG A 104 -13.92 -8.26 -20.86
C ARG A 104 -14.33 -6.89 -21.37
N LEU A 105 -13.73 -5.85 -20.82
CA LEU A 105 -13.90 -4.46 -21.28
C LEU A 105 -12.54 -3.90 -21.69
N THR A 106 -12.38 -3.62 -22.98
CA THR A 106 -11.16 -3.05 -23.55
C THR A 106 -11.37 -1.57 -23.83
N TYR A 107 -10.50 -0.71 -23.28
CA TYR A 107 -10.58 0.75 -23.40
C TYR A 107 -9.20 1.36 -23.55
N THR A 108 -9.14 2.61 -24.02
CA THR A 108 -7.96 3.48 -23.81
C THR A 108 -8.27 4.48 -22.72
N VAL A 109 -7.29 4.82 -21.89
CA VAL A 109 -7.41 5.83 -20.84
C VAL A 109 -6.18 6.74 -20.84
N PRO A 110 -6.34 8.07 -20.64
CA PRO A 110 -5.20 8.96 -20.48
C PRO A 110 -4.35 8.60 -19.25
N VAL A 111 -3.03 8.70 -19.38
CA VAL A 111 -2.07 8.58 -18.27
C VAL A 111 -1.46 9.95 -18.03
N GLY A 112 -1.43 10.42 -16.79
CA GLY A 112 -1.00 11.79 -16.47
C GLY A 112 -1.54 12.33 -15.16
N LEU A 113 -1.66 11.48 -14.12
CA LEU A 113 -2.05 11.88 -12.77
C LEU A 113 -1.22 13.10 -12.34
N SER A 114 -1.91 14.17 -11.99
CA SER A 114 -1.29 15.42 -11.52
C SER A 114 -1.92 15.84 -10.20
N THR A 115 -1.07 16.33 -9.30
CA THR A 115 -1.40 16.73 -7.92
C THR A 115 -1.00 18.18 -7.71
N THR A 116 -1.23 18.74 -6.52
CA THR A 116 -0.72 20.08 -6.16
C THR A 116 0.82 20.17 -6.17
N PHE A 117 1.52 19.02 -6.21
CA PHE A 117 2.98 18.93 -6.30
C PHE A 117 3.49 18.76 -7.75
N GLY A 118 2.58 18.70 -8.74
CA GLY A 118 2.91 18.45 -10.15
C GLY A 118 2.51 17.06 -10.64
N GLN A 119 3.04 16.67 -11.80
CA GLN A 119 2.72 15.42 -12.50
C GLN A 119 3.40 14.20 -11.85
N ARG A 120 2.61 13.21 -11.44
CA ARG A 120 3.02 11.99 -10.71
C ARG A 120 3.19 10.75 -11.60
N THR A 121 2.57 10.73 -12.76
CA THR A 121 2.61 9.61 -13.72
C THR A 121 2.64 10.14 -15.16
N ALA A 122 3.13 9.34 -16.11
CA ALA A 122 3.21 9.76 -17.51
C ALA A 122 3.31 8.55 -18.45
N ASP A 123 2.89 8.78 -19.70
CA ASP A 123 3.13 7.89 -20.83
C ASP A 123 3.88 8.67 -21.93
N THR A 124 5.14 8.30 -22.17
CA THR A 124 6.08 8.94 -23.09
C THR A 124 6.32 8.06 -24.32
N HIS A 125 7.22 8.46 -25.24
CA HIS A 125 7.63 7.59 -26.36
C HIS A 125 8.52 6.41 -25.94
N ASN A 126 9.19 6.49 -24.78
CA ASN A 126 10.14 5.46 -24.33
C ASN A 126 9.58 4.58 -23.21
N TRP A 127 8.72 5.14 -22.34
CA TRP A 127 8.25 4.48 -21.12
C TRP A 127 6.87 4.96 -20.66
N THR A 128 6.19 4.16 -19.84
CA THR A 128 4.98 4.51 -19.09
C THR A 128 5.21 4.22 -17.62
N LEU A 129 4.87 5.16 -16.73
CA LEU A 129 4.67 4.92 -15.31
C LEU A 129 3.23 5.29 -15.01
N LEU A 130 2.46 4.41 -14.35
CA LEU A 130 1.07 4.69 -13.98
C LEU A 130 0.68 4.11 -12.62
N ALA A 131 -0.34 4.71 -12.01
CA ALA A 131 -1.00 4.19 -10.81
C ALA A 131 -2.29 3.44 -11.18
N ARG A 132 -2.61 2.35 -10.47
CA ARG A 132 -3.79 1.52 -10.75
C ARG A 132 -5.10 2.32 -10.72
N GLN A 133 -5.19 3.36 -9.89
CA GLN A 133 -6.34 4.26 -9.83
C GLN A 133 -6.65 5.00 -11.15
N GLU A 134 -5.66 5.20 -12.03
CA GLU A 134 -5.88 5.79 -13.35
C GLU A 134 -6.64 4.83 -14.29
N VAL A 135 -6.42 3.51 -14.13
CA VAL A 135 -7.01 2.48 -14.99
C VAL A 135 -8.24 1.78 -14.40
N SER A 136 -8.47 1.86 -13.08
CA SER A 136 -9.50 1.10 -12.36
C SER A 136 -10.95 1.40 -12.77
N LEU A 137 -11.76 0.34 -12.81
CA LEU A 137 -13.21 0.41 -13.00
C LEU A 137 -13.95 0.76 -11.70
N ARG A 138 -15.07 1.47 -11.83
CA ARG A 138 -15.98 1.84 -10.73
C ARG A 138 -17.20 0.92 -10.70
N ALA A 139 -17.14 -0.12 -9.87
CA ALA A 139 -18.17 -1.16 -9.80
C ALA A 139 -19.40 -0.81 -8.96
N ARG A 140 -20.51 -1.52 -9.24
CA ARG A 140 -21.66 -1.75 -8.37
C ARG A 140 -22.13 -3.19 -8.56
N TRP A 141 -22.44 -3.89 -7.47
CA TRP A 141 -22.88 -5.28 -7.54
C TRP A 141 -24.08 -5.60 -6.64
N ARG A 142 -24.74 -6.70 -6.96
CA ARG A 142 -25.81 -7.35 -6.18
C ARG A 142 -25.45 -8.81 -5.94
N TRP A 143 -25.84 -9.33 -4.79
CA TRP A 143 -25.70 -10.75 -4.45
C TRP A 143 -26.84 -11.19 -3.54
N HIS A 144 -27.15 -12.49 -3.56
CA HIS A 144 -28.26 -13.06 -2.79
C HIS A 144 -27.85 -13.51 -1.37
N VAL A 145 -27.04 -14.57 -1.29
CA VAL A 145 -26.74 -15.31 -0.05
C VAL A 145 -25.22 -15.34 0.19
N GLY A 146 -24.80 -15.50 1.43
CA GLY A 146 -23.39 -15.52 1.84
C GLY A 146 -22.88 -14.20 2.45
N PRO A 147 -21.55 -14.06 2.64
CA PRO A 147 -20.90 -12.80 3.00
C PRO A 147 -21.05 -11.75 1.87
N ARG A 148 -20.60 -10.52 2.10
CA ARG A 148 -20.47 -9.53 1.00
C ARG A 148 -19.26 -9.92 0.13
N PRO A 149 -19.41 -10.13 -1.19
CA PRO A 149 -18.26 -10.37 -2.04
C PRO A 149 -17.37 -9.12 -2.11
N THR A 150 -16.06 -9.33 -2.05
CA THR A 150 -15.05 -8.27 -2.15
C THR A 150 -14.80 -7.89 -3.62
N TRP A 151 -14.11 -6.77 -3.84
CA TRP A 151 -13.65 -6.31 -5.15
C TRP A 151 -12.12 -6.40 -5.17
N ASN A 152 -11.59 -7.43 -5.82
CA ASN A 152 -10.17 -7.77 -5.79
C ASN A 152 -9.50 -7.37 -7.11
N GLU A 153 -8.54 -6.44 -7.06
CA GLU A 153 -7.95 -5.83 -8.25
C GLU A 153 -6.45 -6.16 -8.42
N SER A 154 -6.02 -6.39 -9.66
CA SER A 154 -4.63 -6.68 -10.03
C SER A 154 -4.21 -5.97 -11.33
N LEU A 155 -2.92 -5.66 -11.47
CA LEU A 155 -2.31 -5.22 -12.72
C LEU A 155 -1.56 -6.38 -13.38
N ALA A 156 -1.55 -6.40 -14.70
CA ALA A 156 -0.71 -7.27 -15.52
C ALA A 156 -0.20 -6.49 -16.75
N LEU A 157 0.87 -6.94 -17.38
CA LEU A 157 1.32 -6.38 -18.67
C LEU A 157 0.83 -7.25 -19.83
N ALA A 158 0.55 -6.65 -20.99
CA ALA A 158 0.19 -7.37 -22.20
C ALA A 158 1.38 -8.17 -22.76
N PRO A 159 1.16 -9.29 -23.45
CA PRO A 159 2.24 -10.06 -24.08
C PRO A 159 3.12 -9.21 -24.98
N GLY A 160 4.44 -9.28 -24.78
CA GLY A 160 5.43 -8.48 -25.52
C GLY A 160 5.75 -7.11 -24.91
N GLN A 161 5.00 -6.63 -23.92
CA GLN A 161 5.37 -5.45 -23.14
C GLN A 161 6.47 -5.81 -22.12
N SER A 162 7.53 -5.00 -22.05
CA SER A 162 8.62 -5.15 -21.08
C SER A 162 8.46 -4.14 -19.94
N GLY A 163 8.52 -4.59 -18.69
CA GLY A 163 8.23 -3.76 -17.52
C GLY A 163 7.97 -4.58 -16.26
N VAL A 164 7.49 -3.90 -15.21
CA VAL A 164 7.04 -4.50 -13.96
C VAL A 164 5.63 -4.01 -13.63
N ALA A 165 4.72 -4.96 -13.36
CA ALA A 165 3.43 -4.68 -12.73
C ALA A 165 3.46 -5.05 -11.24
N GLY A 166 2.85 -4.22 -10.41
CA GLY A 166 2.62 -4.47 -8.99
C GLY A 166 1.14 -4.67 -8.66
N ARG A 167 0.76 -4.41 -7.40
CA ARG A 167 -0.64 -4.40 -6.93
C ARG A 167 -1.35 -3.07 -7.20
N THR A 168 -0.60 -1.97 -7.22
CA THR A 168 -1.13 -0.59 -7.26
C THR A 168 -0.33 0.35 -8.16
N ALA A 169 0.86 -0.03 -8.63
CA ALA A 169 1.63 0.69 -9.65
C ALA A 169 2.16 -0.22 -10.77
N ALA A 170 2.48 0.36 -11.93
CA ALA A 170 3.20 -0.35 -12.99
C ALA A 170 4.13 0.59 -13.77
N TYR A 171 5.27 0.05 -14.19
CA TYR A 171 6.21 0.70 -15.11
C TYR A 171 6.42 -0.19 -16.35
N ILE A 172 6.39 0.41 -17.53
CA ILE A 172 6.58 -0.25 -18.83
C ILE A 172 7.67 0.50 -19.59
N GLY A 173 8.73 -0.19 -20.01
CA GLY A 173 9.88 0.40 -20.69
C GLY A 173 11.22 -0.17 -20.18
N PRO A 174 12.36 0.33 -20.70
CA PRO A 174 13.68 -0.07 -20.23
C PRO A 174 13.89 0.32 -18.76
N HIS A 175 14.37 -0.62 -17.95
CA HIS A 175 14.64 -0.48 -16.53
C HIS A 175 15.64 -1.54 -16.06
N GLU A 176 16.21 -1.32 -14.88
CA GLU A 176 16.91 -2.35 -14.10
C GLU A 176 16.13 -2.62 -12.80
N THR A 177 16.41 -3.75 -12.15
CA THR A 177 15.88 -4.05 -10.81
C THR A 177 16.98 -4.50 -9.86
N GLU A 178 16.93 -4.05 -8.61
CA GLU A 178 17.73 -4.58 -7.50
C GLU A 178 16.77 -5.13 -6.44
N THR A 179 17.06 -6.29 -5.85
CA THR A 179 16.21 -6.90 -4.82
C THR A 179 17.03 -7.21 -3.57
N ARG A 180 16.47 -6.88 -2.40
CA ARG A 180 16.99 -7.25 -1.08
C ARG A 180 15.97 -8.15 -0.38
N THR A 181 16.45 -9.17 0.32
CA THR A 181 15.62 -10.01 1.19
C THR A 181 15.83 -9.58 2.64
N VAL A 182 14.75 -9.42 3.39
CA VAL A 182 14.74 -8.97 4.79
C VAL A 182 13.77 -9.86 5.56
N ASP A 183 14.30 -10.65 6.49
CA ASP A 183 13.57 -11.57 7.38
C ASP A 183 12.69 -12.63 6.69
N GLY A 184 12.91 -12.83 5.38
CA GLY A 184 12.19 -13.74 4.50
C GLY A 184 11.54 -13.03 3.31
N ASP A 185 11.15 -11.78 3.51
CA ASP A 185 10.37 -10.99 2.55
C ASP A 185 11.26 -10.18 1.61
N ARG A 186 10.71 -9.75 0.48
CA ARG A 186 11.43 -9.07 -0.60
C ARG A 186 11.15 -7.58 -0.64
N ILE A 187 12.18 -6.79 -0.87
CA ILE A 187 12.09 -5.39 -1.30
C ILE A 187 12.74 -5.33 -2.70
N THR A 188 11.96 -4.99 -3.74
CA THR A 188 12.48 -4.78 -5.09
C THR A 188 12.43 -3.31 -5.46
N LEU A 189 13.58 -2.73 -5.80
CA LEU A 189 13.73 -1.41 -6.38
C LEU A 189 13.71 -1.53 -7.91
N ILE A 190 12.80 -0.83 -8.59
CA ILE A 190 12.66 -0.77 -10.05
C ILE A 190 13.16 0.60 -10.51
N VAL A 191 14.27 0.63 -11.26
CA VAL A 191 14.93 1.87 -11.70
C VAL A 191 14.79 2.02 -13.22
N PRO A 192 13.95 2.95 -13.73
CA PRO A 192 13.88 3.28 -15.14
C PRO A 192 15.25 3.66 -15.72
N ALA A 193 15.52 3.29 -16.97
CA ALA A 193 16.70 3.79 -17.70
C ALA A 193 16.61 5.30 -18.02
N ALA A 194 15.46 5.93 -17.76
CA ALA A 194 15.24 7.38 -17.84
C ALA A 194 15.48 8.11 -16.50
N SER A 195 15.81 7.40 -15.41
CA SER A 195 16.05 7.98 -14.08
C SER A 195 17.53 8.18 -13.80
N ASP A 196 17.93 9.41 -13.49
CA ASP A 196 19.18 9.71 -12.80
C ASP A 196 18.96 9.56 -11.28
N LEU A 197 19.22 8.35 -10.76
CA LEU A 197 18.98 8.02 -9.36
C LEU A 197 20.08 8.59 -8.47
N ARG A 198 19.76 9.71 -7.80
CA ARG A 198 20.65 10.44 -6.89
C ARG A 198 21.21 9.60 -5.73
N PRO A 199 20.42 8.79 -5.00
CA PRO A 199 20.95 7.91 -3.95
C PRO A 199 21.52 6.61 -4.54
N ASN A 200 22.55 6.05 -3.91
CA ASN A 200 22.97 4.69 -4.22
C ASN A 200 21.81 3.70 -3.90
N ARG A 201 21.47 2.82 -4.84
CA ARG A 201 20.42 1.79 -4.72
C ARG A 201 20.52 0.97 -3.44
N THR A 202 21.73 0.59 -3.05
CA THR A 202 21.98 -0.15 -1.81
C THR A 202 21.62 0.69 -0.58
N ALA A 203 21.87 2.00 -0.57
CA ALA A 203 21.49 2.88 0.54
C ALA A 203 19.96 3.11 0.63
N VAL A 204 19.25 3.12 -0.51
CA VAL A 204 17.77 3.11 -0.53
C VAL A 204 17.26 1.80 0.10
N LEU A 205 17.79 0.66 -0.35
CA LEU A 205 17.38 -0.64 0.13
C LEU A 205 17.73 -0.84 1.62
N ASP A 206 18.86 -0.33 2.11
CA ASP A 206 19.23 -0.40 3.53
C ASP A 206 18.33 0.46 4.42
N ALA A 207 17.95 1.67 3.99
CA ALA A 207 17.03 2.52 4.73
C ALA A 207 15.65 1.86 4.89
N ILE A 208 15.11 1.27 3.81
CA ILE A 208 13.84 0.53 3.84
C ILE A 208 13.97 -0.79 4.63
N SER A 209 15.10 -1.50 4.50
CA SER A 209 15.36 -2.74 5.27
C SER A 209 15.43 -2.47 6.78
N HIS A 210 16.01 -1.35 7.20
CA HIS A 210 16.00 -0.91 8.59
C HIS A 210 14.58 -0.54 9.05
N ALA A 211 13.87 0.25 8.25
CA ALA A 211 12.48 0.62 8.56
C ALA A 211 11.57 -0.61 8.73
N LYS A 212 11.73 -1.68 7.92
CA LYS A 212 10.97 -2.93 8.09
C LYS A 212 11.30 -3.67 9.39
N ARG A 213 12.57 -3.73 9.80
CA ARG A 213 12.95 -4.38 11.07
C ARG A 213 12.47 -3.62 12.31
N THR A 214 12.42 -2.29 12.24
CA THR A 214 12.13 -1.43 13.41
C THR A 214 10.67 -1.01 13.52
N SER A 215 9.92 -0.92 12.40
CA SER A 215 8.48 -0.60 12.41
C SER A 215 7.66 -1.81 11.96
N THR A 216 6.91 -2.35 12.90
CA THR A 216 6.12 -3.58 12.76
C THR A 216 4.61 -3.34 12.77
N SER A 217 4.14 -2.16 13.18
CA SER A 217 2.71 -1.84 13.20
C SER A 217 2.12 -1.83 11.80
N GLY A 218 0.88 -2.29 11.66
CA GLY A 218 0.21 -2.37 10.35
C GLY A 218 0.67 -3.56 9.50
N THR A 219 0.12 -3.64 8.29
CA THR A 219 0.30 -4.78 7.38
C THR A 219 1.78 -5.01 7.07
N ASP A 220 2.21 -6.25 7.23
CA ASP A 220 3.50 -6.71 6.72
C ASP A 220 3.30 -7.33 5.32
N HIS A 221 4.19 -7.00 4.39
CA HIS A 221 4.13 -7.49 3.00
C HIS A 221 5.33 -8.40 2.71
N ASP A 222 5.04 -9.49 2.00
CA ASP A 222 6.00 -10.47 1.49
C ASP A 222 6.84 -9.92 0.32
N HIS A 223 6.29 -8.97 -0.44
CA HIS A 223 7.00 -8.32 -1.55
C HIS A 223 6.66 -6.83 -1.72
N ILE A 224 7.48 -5.96 -1.15
CA ILE A 224 7.47 -4.50 -1.39
C ILE A 224 8.08 -4.17 -2.75
N ARG A 225 7.44 -3.26 -3.50
CA ARG A 225 7.92 -2.74 -4.80
C ARG A 225 8.12 -1.22 -4.74
N VAL A 226 9.35 -0.78 -4.98
CA VAL A 226 9.72 0.64 -5.04
C VAL A 226 9.91 1.04 -6.49
N PHE A 227 8.91 1.66 -7.09
CA PHE A 227 8.97 2.18 -8.45
C PHE A 227 9.64 3.56 -8.43
N VAL A 228 10.84 3.67 -8.99
CA VAL A 228 11.49 4.97 -9.14
C VAL A 228 10.78 5.76 -10.25
N ALA A 229 10.39 7.00 -9.94
CA ALA A 229 9.87 7.95 -10.92
C ALA A 229 11.02 8.74 -11.57
N PRO A 230 11.06 8.87 -12.91
CA PRO A 230 12.00 9.73 -13.63
C PRO A 230 11.98 11.19 -13.15
N ASN A 231 13.13 11.85 -13.23
CA ASN A 231 13.41 13.12 -12.57
C ASN A 231 12.57 14.29 -13.10
N GLU A 232 12.00 14.18 -14.30
CA GLU A 232 11.06 15.15 -14.89
C GLU A 232 9.65 15.10 -14.28
N LEU A 233 9.32 14.06 -13.49
CA LEU A 233 8.10 13.99 -12.70
C LEU A 233 8.24 14.78 -11.39
N ALA A 234 7.11 14.99 -10.70
CA ALA A 234 7.06 15.73 -9.44
C ALA A 234 7.97 15.13 -8.35
N PRO A 235 8.67 15.97 -7.57
CA PRO A 235 9.53 15.53 -6.47
C PRO A 235 8.73 14.98 -5.27
N GLY A 236 9.40 14.27 -4.38
CA GLY A 236 8.80 13.47 -3.33
C GLY A 236 8.31 12.11 -3.83
N GLY A 237 7.36 11.52 -3.10
CA GLY A 237 6.78 10.22 -3.38
C GLY A 237 5.25 10.24 -3.33
N TYR A 238 4.68 9.05 -3.49
CA TYR A 238 3.36 8.68 -2.98
C TYR A 238 3.17 7.16 -3.04
N THR A 239 2.35 6.66 -2.11
CA THR A 239 1.89 5.28 -2.05
C THR A 239 0.48 5.23 -2.66
N PRO A 240 0.25 4.60 -3.83
CA PRO A 240 -1.01 4.79 -4.57
C PRO A 240 -2.27 4.21 -3.91
N SER A 241 -2.11 3.50 -2.79
CA SER A 241 -3.15 3.08 -1.84
C SER A 241 -2.43 2.72 -0.54
N ASN A 242 -2.69 3.44 0.55
CA ASN A 242 -2.10 3.12 1.86
C ASN A 242 -2.45 1.67 2.24
N GLY A 243 -1.54 0.99 2.94
CA GLY A 243 -1.66 -0.44 3.25
C GLY A 243 -1.32 -1.39 2.09
N ALA A 244 -0.94 -0.89 0.90
CA ALA A 244 -0.54 -1.72 -0.25
C ALA A 244 0.99 -1.79 -0.42
N SER A 245 1.46 -2.83 -1.11
CA SER A 245 2.89 -3.18 -1.25
C SER A 245 3.75 -2.27 -2.13
N ASP A 246 3.15 -1.39 -2.92
CA ASP A 246 3.89 -0.63 -3.95
C ASP A 246 3.94 0.86 -3.62
N VAL A 247 5.12 1.45 -3.81
CA VAL A 247 5.38 2.88 -3.65
C VAL A 247 5.96 3.48 -4.93
N ILE A 248 5.74 4.77 -5.16
CA ILE A 248 6.41 5.54 -6.21
C ILE A 248 7.22 6.67 -5.56
N VAL A 249 8.52 6.77 -5.87
CA VAL A 249 9.43 7.78 -5.30
C VAL A 249 10.30 8.38 -6.40
N ASN A 250 10.46 9.71 -6.42
CA ASN A 250 11.27 10.40 -7.42
C ASN A 250 12.77 10.06 -7.29
N ALA A 251 13.43 9.84 -8.43
CA ALA A 251 14.86 9.54 -8.52
C ALA A 251 15.78 10.58 -7.85
N GLY A 252 15.33 11.84 -7.73
CA GLY A 252 16.05 12.92 -7.06
C GLY A 252 16.03 12.90 -5.52
N GLU A 253 15.26 12.01 -4.89
CA GLU A 253 15.05 12.07 -3.44
C GLU A 253 16.25 11.56 -2.61
N PRO A 254 16.70 12.32 -1.58
CA PRO A 254 17.82 11.93 -0.75
C PRO A 254 17.44 10.94 0.36
N VAL A 255 18.27 9.90 0.54
CA VAL A 255 18.16 8.96 1.69
C VAL A 255 18.75 9.52 3.00
N ARG A 256 19.59 10.57 2.93
CA ARG A 256 20.16 11.27 4.09
C ARG A 256 19.45 12.61 4.26
N SER A 257 18.27 12.57 4.87
CA SER A 257 17.35 13.71 5.01
C SER A 257 16.40 13.48 6.20
N PRO A 258 15.99 14.53 6.94
CA PRO A 258 14.93 14.40 7.93
C PRO A 258 13.57 14.07 7.29
N VAL A 259 13.41 14.35 5.99
CA VAL A 259 12.28 13.95 5.15
C VAL A 259 12.75 12.91 4.12
N ASN A 260 13.23 11.76 4.61
CA ASN A 260 13.69 10.63 3.80
C ASN A 260 12.49 9.90 3.15
N VAL A 261 12.05 10.40 2.01
CA VAL A 261 10.85 9.96 1.27
C VAL A 261 10.78 8.44 1.06
N TRP A 262 11.93 7.79 0.83
CA TRP A 262 12.01 6.33 0.66
C TRP A 262 11.51 5.54 1.87
N VAL A 263 11.69 6.09 3.08
CA VAL A 263 11.17 5.51 4.34
C VAL A 263 9.74 6.00 4.63
N HIS A 264 9.39 7.22 4.24
CA HIS A 264 8.03 7.78 4.38
C HIS A 264 7.01 6.93 3.62
N GLU A 265 7.25 6.70 2.33
CA GLU A 265 6.37 5.87 1.51
C GLU A 265 6.37 4.41 1.97
N TYR A 266 7.52 3.87 2.38
CA TYR A 266 7.55 2.54 3.00
C TYR A 266 6.59 2.49 4.22
N ARG A 267 6.53 3.53 5.07
CA ARG A 267 5.61 3.51 6.21
C ARG A 267 4.14 3.53 5.77
N HIS A 268 3.79 4.23 4.70
CA HIS A 268 2.44 4.17 4.12
C HIS A 268 2.06 2.78 3.59
N THR A 269 3.01 1.92 3.18
CA THR A 269 2.71 0.52 2.83
C THR A 269 2.14 -0.29 3.98
N ARG A 270 2.47 0.06 5.23
CA ARG A 270 1.97 -0.61 6.44
C ARG A 270 0.64 -0.03 6.94
N GLN A 271 0.39 1.26 6.74
CA GLN A 271 -0.74 1.96 7.34
C GLN A 271 -2.08 1.58 6.72
N THR A 272 -2.86 0.75 7.42
CA THR A 272 -4.25 0.37 7.09
C THR A 272 -5.31 1.10 7.94
N LEU A 273 -4.92 2.17 8.63
CA LEU A 273 -5.77 2.94 9.54
C LEU A 273 -6.92 3.64 8.77
N GLU A 274 -8.19 3.32 9.09
CA GLU A 274 -9.32 4.16 8.65
C GLU A 274 -9.52 5.34 9.60
N THR A 275 -9.34 6.57 9.10
CA THR A 275 -9.55 7.81 9.85
C THR A 275 -10.96 8.37 9.65
N THR A 276 -11.40 9.20 10.60
CA THR A 276 -12.37 10.27 10.30
C THR A 276 -11.62 11.48 9.73
N PRO A 277 -12.26 12.37 8.93
CA PRO A 277 -11.58 13.53 8.34
C PRO A 277 -10.83 14.43 9.33
N ALA A 278 -11.31 14.48 10.57
CA ALA A 278 -10.66 15.18 11.70
C ALA A 278 -9.36 14.53 12.20
N MET A 279 -8.98 13.36 11.68
CA MET A 279 -7.79 12.58 12.05
C MET A 279 -6.92 12.20 10.84
N ASP A 280 -7.28 12.63 9.63
CA ASP A 280 -6.56 12.33 8.39
C ASP A 280 -5.07 12.69 8.44
N TRP A 281 -4.74 13.76 9.18
CA TRP A 281 -3.36 14.19 9.46
C TRP A 281 -2.46 13.09 10.07
N LEU A 282 -3.05 12.13 10.80
CA LEU A 282 -2.33 11.11 11.56
C LEU A 282 -1.51 10.18 10.66
N SER A 283 -2.02 9.89 9.45
CA SER A 283 -1.31 9.09 8.45
C SER A 283 0.06 9.69 8.13
N GLU A 284 0.07 10.97 7.80
CA GLU A 284 1.23 11.70 7.29
C GLU A 284 2.16 12.17 8.41
N GLY A 285 1.60 12.72 9.50
CA GLY A 285 2.37 13.17 10.66
C GLY A 285 3.07 12.04 11.42
N SER A 286 2.49 10.83 11.43
CA SER A 286 3.19 9.66 11.98
C SER A 286 4.22 9.08 11.01
N ALA A 287 3.91 9.01 9.71
CA ALA A 287 4.87 8.54 8.70
C ALA A 287 6.13 9.41 8.66
N ASP A 288 5.98 10.74 8.73
CA ASP A 288 7.12 11.68 8.73
C ASP A 288 7.89 11.63 10.07
N TYR A 289 7.22 11.58 11.22
CA TYR A 289 7.91 11.39 12.51
C TYR A 289 8.78 10.13 12.53
N HIS A 290 8.20 8.99 12.13
CA HIS A 290 8.95 7.73 12.05
C HIS A 290 10.06 7.80 11.00
N THR A 291 9.87 8.53 9.89
CA THR A 291 10.91 8.77 8.87
C THR A 291 12.12 9.51 9.46
N ALA A 292 11.88 10.59 10.20
CA ALA A 292 12.92 11.35 10.87
C ALA A 292 13.64 10.51 11.94
N ALA A 293 12.88 9.83 12.81
CA ALA A 293 13.41 9.01 13.89
C ALA A 293 14.22 7.79 13.39
N LEU A 294 13.75 7.10 12.35
CA LEU A 294 14.46 5.97 11.73
C LEU A 294 15.75 6.43 11.03
N THR A 295 15.69 7.57 10.32
CA THR A 295 16.88 8.14 9.65
C THR A 295 17.89 8.68 10.66
N TYR A 296 17.46 9.18 11.82
CA TYR A 296 18.34 9.51 12.95
C TYR A 296 18.97 8.25 13.58
N SER A 297 18.17 7.20 13.80
CA SER A 297 18.64 5.95 14.44
C SER A 297 19.79 5.27 13.68
N THR A 298 19.79 5.39 12.34
CA THR A 298 20.84 4.87 11.45
C THR A 298 22.02 5.83 11.23
N GLY A 299 21.98 7.04 11.81
CA GLY A 299 22.97 8.09 11.54
C GLY A 299 22.90 8.62 10.10
N GLY A 300 21.74 8.53 9.45
CA GLY A 300 21.43 9.18 8.18
C GLY A 300 21.34 10.71 8.30
N ILE A 301 20.89 11.19 9.45
CA ILE A 301 20.91 12.59 9.92
C ILE A 301 21.57 12.69 11.30
N ASP A 302 21.97 13.90 11.69
CA ASP A 302 22.44 14.21 13.04
C ASP A 302 21.30 14.59 14.01
N ALA A 303 21.66 14.97 15.25
CA ALA A 303 20.68 15.31 16.29
C ALA A 303 19.99 16.65 16.01
N ASP A 304 20.72 17.65 15.54
CA ASP A 304 20.20 19.00 15.30
C ASP A 304 19.18 18.97 14.14
N GLN A 305 19.49 18.22 13.08
CA GLN A 305 18.56 17.95 11.96
C GLN A 305 17.29 17.21 12.39
N PHE A 306 17.39 16.29 13.35
CA PHE A 306 16.23 15.60 13.91
C PHE A 306 15.41 16.52 14.82
N HIS A 307 16.07 17.29 15.69
CA HIS A 307 15.46 18.28 16.58
C HIS A 307 14.70 19.35 15.79
N GLU A 308 15.31 19.95 14.75
CA GLU A 308 14.66 20.93 13.88
C GLU A 308 13.38 20.35 13.27
N ARG A 309 13.43 19.11 12.77
CA ARG A 309 12.28 18.46 12.13
C ARG A 309 11.12 18.24 13.09
N VAL A 310 11.37 17.86 14.35
CA VAL A 310 10.31 17.56 15.32
C VAL A 310 9.84 18.76 16.13
N THR A 311 10.62 19.83 16.22
CA THR A 311 10.27 21.05 16.99
C THR A 311 9.72 22.21 16.16
N THR A 312 9.76 22.12 14.82
CA THR A 312 9.40 23.21 13.90
C THR A 312 8.11 23.97 14.26
N GLU A 313 8.16 25.30 14.18
CA GLU A 313 7.04 26.23 14.46
C GLU A 313 6.08 26.38 13.27
N ARG A 314 6.42 25.81 12.10
CA ARG A 314 5.60 25.94 10.89
C ARG A 314 4.24 25.28 11.11
N HIS A 315 3.16 26.05 10.89
CA HIS A 315 1.77 25.63 11.12
C HIS A 315 1.43 25.24 12.56
N GLU A 316 2.20 25.67 13.57
CA GLU A 316 1.99 25.22 14.95
C GLU A 316 0.61 25.58 15.53
N THR A 317 -0.04 26.62 15.02
CA THR A 317 -1.39 27.07 15.41
C THR A 317 -2.52 26.46 14.59
N ALA A 318 -2.25 25.60 13.60
CA ALA A 318 -3.29 24.99 12.77
C ALA A 318 -4.05 23.89 13.52
N ASP A 319 -5.38 23.95 13.54
CA ASP A 319 -6.21 22.86 14.08
C ASP A 319 -6.15 21.64 13.15
N LEU A 320 -5.57 20.54 13.61
CA LEU A 320 -5.40 19.32 12.81
C LEU A 320 -6.72 18.56 12.57
N THR A 321 -7.81 18.96 13.24
CA THR A 321 -9.16 18.44 12.96
C THR A 321 -9.88 19.16 11.81
N GLN A 322 -9.34 20.27 11.32
CA GLN A 322 -9.98 21.16 10.34
C GLN A 322 -9.14 21.27 9.04
N PRO A 323 -9.03 20.19 8.23
CA PRO A 323 -8.14 20.17 7.06
C PRO A 323 -8.44 21.28 6.03
N ASP A 324 -9.71 21.67 5.88
CA ASP A 324 -10.13 22.74 4.97
C ASP A 324 -9.63 24.14 5.40
N THR A 325 -9.11 24.32 6.62
CA THR A 325 -8.57 25.60 7.12
C THR A 325 -7.05 25.72 6.99
N TRP A 326 -6.35 24.67 6.57
CA TRP A 326 -4.89 24.67 6.52
C TRP A 326 -4.32 25.53 5.38
N ALA A 327 -3.14 26.12 5.61
CA ALA A 327 -2.37 26.85 4.59
C ALA A 327 -1.69 25.88 3.60
N GLY A 328 -2.47 25.06 2.91
CA GLY A 328 -1.99 23.94 2.10
C GLY A 328 -1.62 22.70 2.93
N PRO A 329 -1.05 21.67 2.30
CA PRO A 329 -0.86 20.34 2.92
C PRO A 329 0.21 20.30 4.01
N GLY A 330 0.96 21.38 4.26
CA GLY A 330 2.10 21.36 5.19
C GLY A 330 1.74 21.22 6.67
N ALA A 331 0.47 21.36 7.07
CA ALA A 331 0.08 21.30 8.49
C ALA A 331 0.24 19.90 9.10
N GLN A 332 -0.23 18.86 8.40
CA GLN A 332 -0.08 17.47 8.81
C GLN A 332 1.40 17.04 8.92
N TYR A 333 2.28 17.54 8.04
CA TYR A 333 3.71 17.24 8.10
C TYR A 333 4.43 18.04 9.20
N HIS A 334 4.22 19.35 9.29
CA HIS A 334 4.98 20.16 10.25
C HIS A 334 4.45 19.99 11.68
N LYS A 335 3.17 20.30 11.91
CA LYS A 335 2.54 20.17 13.23
C LYS A 335 2.25 18.73 13.60
N GLY A 336 1.78 17.89 12.67
CA GLY A 336 1.48 16.48 12.97
C GLY A 336 2.69 15.71 13.47
N THR A 337 3.87 15.87 12.84
CA THR A 337 5.14 15.31 13.33
C THR A 337 5.49 15.82 14.74
N ARG A 338 5.32 17.13 15.01
CA ARG A 338 5.58 17.72 16.34
C ARG A 338 4.63 17.19 17.43
N VAL A 339 3.36 16.96 17.09
CA VAL A 339 2.38 16.30 17.98
C VAL A 339 2.76 14.85 18.26
N VAL A 340 3.11 14.08 17.22
CA VAL A 340 3.54 12.68 17.37
C VAL A 340 4.83 12.58 18.20
N ALA A 341 5.81 13.46 17.96
CA ALA A 341 7.07 13.51 18.71
C ALA A 341 6.86 13.81 20.20
N ALA A 342 5.99 14.77 20.53
CA ALA A 342 5.66 15.07 21.92
C ALA A 342 4.95 13.90 22.61
N ILE A 343 4.04 13.21 21.91
CA ILE A 343 3.39 12.00 22.44
C ILE A 343 4.42 10.87 22.64
N ASP A 344 5.33 10.64 21.69
CA ASP A 344 6.38 9.61 21.84
C ASP A 344 7.32 9.90 23.01
N ALA A 345 7.66 11.17 23.25
CA ALA A 345 8.44 11.59 24.41
C ALA A 345 7.71 11.33 25.73
N HIS A 346 6.41 11.67 25.82
CA HIS A 346 5.60 11.38 27.00
C HIS A 346 5.42 9.86 27.23
N LEU A 347 5.20 9.07 26.18
CA LEU A 347 5.11 7.61 26.28
C LEU A 347 6.41 7.00 26.82
N ARG A 348 7.57 7.47 26.35
CA ARG A 348 8.88 7.03 26.86
C ARG A 348 9.10 7.44 28.32
N GLN A 349 8.71 8.64 28.71
CA GLN A 349 8.80 9.11 30.10
C GLN A 349 7.89 8.30 31.05
N ALA A 350 6.64 8.07 30.68
CA ALA A 350 5.66 7.36 31.52
C ALA A 350 5.93 5.85 31.66
N THR A 351 6.76 5.27 30.79
CA THR A 351 6.94 3.81 30.69
C THR A 351 8.42 3.36 30.75
N ASP A 352 9.32 4.20 31.25
CA ASP A 352 10.78 3.95 31.30
C ASP A 352 11.35 3.49 29.93
N GLY A 353 10.88 4.09 28.84
CA GLY A 353 11.26 3.79 27.46
C GLY A 353 10.68 2.47 26.90
N THR A 354 9.89 1.72 27.67
CA THR A 354 9.35 0.42 27.22
C THR A 354 8.19 0.54 26.22
N ARG A 355 7.55 1.71 26.12
CA ARG A 355 6.57 2.05 25.07
C ARG A 355 7.02 3.25 24.25
N THR A 356 6.60 3.24 23.00
CA THR A 356 6.76 4.31 22.02
C THR A 356 5.45 4.49 21.25
N PHE A 357 5.35 5.52 20.41
CA PHE A 357 4.20 5.78 19.55
C PHE A 357 3.85 4.61 18.61
N GLU A 358 4.82 3.74 18.30
CA GLU A 358 4.57 2.50 17.56
C GLU A 358 3.54 1.61 18.29
N ALA A 359 3.53 1.56 19.62
CA ALA A 359 2.53 0.81 20.40
C ALA A 359 1.12 1.45 20.38
N VAL A 360 1.02 2.76 20.11
CA VAL A 360 -0.25 3.44 19.84
C VAL A 360 -0.75 3.04 18.45
N LEU A 361 0.13 3.08 17.44
CA LEU A 361 -0.22 2.73 16.06
C LEU A 361 -0.62 1.25 15.90
N ASP A 362 0.10 0.31 16.52
CA ASP A 362 -0.30 -1.11 16.60
C ASP A 362 -1.70 -1.27 17.22
N ARG A 363 -1.98 -0.58 18.34
CA ARG A 363 -3.30 -0.66 18.97
C ARG A 363 -4.40 -0.09 18.08
N LEU A 364 -4.18 1.07 17.44
CA LEU A 364 -5.14 1.67 16.51
C LEU A 364 -5.36 0.82 15.25
N THR A 365 -4.33 0.14 14.73
CA THR A 365 -4.46 -0.76 13.56
C THR A 365 -5.31 -1.99 13.87
N ARG A 366 -5.53 -2.30 15.15
CA ARG A 366 -6.35 -3.42 15.62
C ARG A 366 -7.75 -3.01 16.10
N HIS A 367 -8.21 -1.81 15.74
CA HIS A 367 -9.60 -1.37 15.87
C HIS A 367 -10.33 -1.46 14.53
N ASP A 368 -11.53 -2.03 14.52
CA ASP A 368 -12.42 -2.07 13.34
C ASP A 368 -13.16 -0.73 13.09
N ASP A 369 -13.18 0.17 14.09
CA ASP A 369 -13.84 1.47 14.05
C ASP A 369 -12.94 2.59 13.50
N ARG A 370 -13.55 3.57 12.85
CA ARG A 370 -12.84 4.75 12.34
C ARG A 370 -12.24 5.59 13.46
N ILE A 371 -10.98 5.97 13.29
CA ILE A 371 -10.22 6.73 14.28
C ILE A 371 -10.78 8.14 14.40
N THR A 372 -11.26 8.45 15.60
CA THR A 372 -11.66 9.78 16.05
C THR A 372 -10.61 10.35 16.99
N LEU A 373 -10.62 11.67 17.22
CA LEU A 373 -9.75 12.29 18.23
C LEU A 373 -10.01 11.75 19.65
N ALA A 374 -11.23 11.27 19.93
CA ALA A 374 -11.54 10.61 21.20
C ALA A 374 -10.80 9.28 21.33
N LEU A 375 -11.01 8.35 20.38
CA LEU A 375 -10.34 7.05 20.36
C LEU A 375 -8.81 7.20 20.32
N PHE A 376 -8.29 8.19 19.60
CA PHE A 376 -6.85 8.50 19.57
C PHE A 376 -6.31 8.90 20.96
N ALA A 377 -6.94 9.87 21.62
CA ALA A 377 -6.52 10.34 22.94
C ALA A 377 -6.65 9.25 24.03
N GLU A 378 -7.74 8.47 23.98
CA GLU A 378 -7.98 7.34 24.88
C GLU A 378 -6.95 6.22 24.66
N THR A 379 -6.59 5.95 23.39
CA THR A 379 -5.55 4.96 23.06
C THR A 379 -4.17 5.40 23.52
N VAL A 380 -3.80 6.68 23.34
CA VAL A 380 -2.52 7.23 23.84
C VAL A 380 -2.45 7.09 25.37
N SER A 381 -3.48 7.51 26.09
CA SER A 381 -3.57 7.41 27.55
C SER A 381 -3.45 5.95 28.02
N ALA A 382 -4.17 5.04 27.36
CA ALA A 382 -4.15 3.60 27.66
C ALA A 382 -2.88 2.84 27.20
N VAL A 383 -1.94 3.51 26.52
CA VAL A 383 -0.59 2.99 26.22
C VAL A 383 0.47 3.63 27.12
N ALA A 384 0.26 4.88 27.57
CA ALA A 384 1.07 5.53 28.59
C ALA A 384 0.89 4.91 29.98
N GLY A 385 -0.36 4.59 30.35
CA GLY A 385 -0.75 4.32 31.73
C GLY A 385 -1.23 5.57 32.49
N ASP A 386 -1.09 6.75 31.87
CA ASP A 386 -1.42 8.07 32.42
C ASP A 386 -2.57 8.76 31.68
N GLU A 387 -3.25 9.69 32.36
CA GLU A 387 -4.34 10.52 31.81
C GLU A 387 -3.83 11.63 30.87
N LEU A 388 -3.40 11.25 29.67
CA LEU A 388 -2.96 12.17 28.61
C LEU A 388 -4.12 12.72 27.75
N ASN A 389 -5.37 12.36 28.06
CA ASN A 389 -6.56 12.68 27.28
C ASN A 389 -6.73 14.18 26.94
N ALA A 390 -6.50 15.06 27.92
CA ALA A 390 -6.59 16.51 27.73
C ALA A 390 -5.39 17.06 26.93
N PHE A 391 -4.19 16.55 27.20
CA PHE A 391 -2.96 16.93 26.50
C PHE A 391 -3.05 16.60 25.00
N VAL A 392 -3.45 15.38 24.64
CA VAL A 392 -3.56 14.95 23.23
C VAL A 392 -4.57 15.81 22.47
N ARG A 393 -5.74 16.07 23.07
CA ARG A 393 -6.76 16.95 22.45
C ARG A 393 -6.21 18.35 22.20
N GLN A 394 -5.59 18.97 23.21
CA GLN A 394 -4.98 20.29 23.11
C GLN A 394 -3.83 20.34 22.08
N ALA A 395 -3.00 19.32 21.99
CA ALA A 395 -1.91 19.23 21.01
C ALA A 395 -2.42 19.14 19.56
N VAL A 396 -3.54 18.43 19.34
CA VAL A 396 -4.16 18.29 18.02
C VAL A 396 -4.90 19.55 17.59
N THR A 397 -5.75 20.15 18.46
CA THR A 397 -6.61 21.28 18.07
C THR A 397 -6.03 22.67 18.37
N GLY A 398 -5.26 22.82 19.45
CA GLY A 398 -4.64 24.09 19.87
C GLY A 398 -3.22 24.30 19.32
N THR A 399 -2.44 25.21 19.91
CA THR A 399 -1.03 25.39 19.54
C THR A 399 -0.20 24.13 19.81
N ALA A 400 0.75 23.82 18.92
CA ALA A 400 1.59 22.63 18.99
C ALA A 400 2.37 22.52 20.31
N PRO A 401 2.48 21.31 20.89
CA PRO A 401 3.17 21.11 22.15
C PRO A 401 4.69 21.34 22.04
N SER A 402 5.35 21.59 23.16
CA SER A 402 6.80 21.44 23.28
C SER A 402 7.19 19.96 23.19
N VAL A 403 8.37 19.66 22.66
CA VAL A 403 8.90 18.29 22.55
C VAL A 403 10.12 18.14 23.46
N PRO A 404 10.13 17.23 24.46
CA PRO A 404 11.33 16.83 25.20
C PRO A 404 12.31 16.04 24.30
N VAL A 405 13.05 16.74 23.45
CA VAL A 405 13.90 16.13 22.40
C VAL A 405 15.06 15.30 22.95
N GLU A 406 15.48 15.54 24.18
CA GLU A 406 16.50 14.78 24.91
C GLU A 406 16.04 13.32 25.07
N VAL A 407 14.77 13.11 25.44
CA VAL A 407 14.15 11.77 25.59
C VAL A 407 14.09 11.02 24.27
N LEU A 408 13.98 11.74 23.15
CA LEU A 408 13.94 11.16 21.81
C LEU A 408 15.35 10.88 21.24
N THR A 409 16.41 11.38 21.89
CA THR A 409 17.80 11.28 21.39
C THR A 409 18.78 10.61 22.37
N ASP A 410 18.31 10.13 23.53
CA ASP A 410 19.17 9.41 24.47
C ASP A 410 19.71 8.08 23.91
N ARG A 411 20.95 7.77 24.27
CA ARG A 411 21.87 6.97 23.45
C ARG A 411 21.64 5.46 23.49
N ASP A 412 20.99 4.94 24.52
CA ASP A 412 20.75 3.48 24.63
C ASP A 412 19.79 2.96 23.54
N LEU A 413 19.02 3.84 22.90
CA LEU A 413 18.21 3.54 21.70
C LEU A 413 19.05 3.10 20.49
N ARG A 414 20.36 3.41 20.45
CA ARG A 414 21.28 2.85 19.43
C ARG A 414 21.68 1.40 19.70
N ARG A 415 21.46 0.88 20.91
CA ARG A 415 21.84 -0.49 21.30
C ARG A 415 20.67 -1.48 21.16
N SER A 416 19.43 -1.05 21.36
CA SER A 416 18.23 -1.89 21.20
C SER A 416 17.87 -2.20 19.73
N GLY A 417 18.44 -1.47 18.75
CA GLY A 417 18.33 -1.79 17.33
C GLY A 417 19.10 -3.05 16.89
N ALA A 418 20.00 -3.57 17.73
CA ALA A 418 20.63 -4.87 17.54
C ALA A 418 19.67 -5.99 18.00
N ALA A 419 18.67 -6.29 17.15
CA ALA A 419 17.76 -7.40 17.40
C ALA A 419 18.52 -8.71 17.54
N ASP A 420 18.41 -9.35 18.71
CA ASP A 420 18.99 -10.65 18.99
C ASP A 420 18.43 -11.69 18.00
N THR A 421 19.31 -12.30 17.20
CA THR A 421 18.94 -13.21 16.10
C THR A 421 18.60 -14.63 16.57
N THR A 422 18.41 -14.85 17.88
CA THR A 422 18.06 -16.14 18.48
C THR A 422 16.60 -16.59 18.21
N GLY A 423 16.35 -17.00 16.97
CA GLY A 423 15.37 -18.02 16.57
C GLY A 423 13.98 -17.99 17.22
N ARG A 424 13.00 -17.41 16.49
CA ARG A 424 11.56 -17.48 16.80
C ARG A 424 11.14 -18.92 17.17
N ARG A 425 10.86 -19.16 18.46
CA ARG A 425 10.21 -20.40 18.92
C ARG A 425 8.83 -20.52 18.26
N THR A 426 8.56 -21.68 17.67
CA THR A 426 7.26 -22.02 17.09
C THR A 426 6.28 -22.40 18.19
N ASN A 427 5.42 -21.45 18.58
CA ASN A 427 4.34 -21.71 19.54
C ASN A 427 3.24 -22.57 18.88
N PHE A 428 3.41 -23.89 18.97
CA PHE A 428 2.42 -24.88 18.60
C PHE A 428 1.25 -24.83 19.59
N ALA A 429 0.04 -24.49 19.12
CA ALA A 429 -1.15 -24.48 19.96
C ALA A 429 -1.64 -25.93 20.20
N PRO A 430 -1.85 -26.37 21.45
CA PRO A 430 -2.45 -27.68 21.72
C PRO A 430 -3.96 -27.66 21.43
N SER A 431 -4.47 -28.71 20.79
CA SER A 431 -5.90 -28.87 20.52
C SER A 431 -6.69 -29.03 21.83
N GLY A 432 -7.69 -28.18 22.05
CA GLY A 432 -8.64 -28.31 23.16
C GLY A 432 -9.93 -29.00 22.72
N ASP A 433 -10.12 -30.25 23.12
CA ASP A 433 -11.38 -30.97 22.90
C ASP A 433 -12.56 -30.24 23.57
N SER A 434 -13.61 -29.98 22.80
CA SER A 434 -14.85 -29.38 23.28
C SER A 434 -15.94 -30.45 23.35
N SER A 435 -16.03 -31.13 24.50
CA SER A 435 -17.05 -32.15 24.76
C SER A 435 -18.44 -31.51 24.89
N ALA A 436 -19.41 -32.02 24.11
CA ALA A 436 -20.77 -31.50 24.09
C ALA A 436 -21.61 -32.14 25.22
N THR A 437 -22.12 -31.31 26.14
CA THR A 437 -23.09 -31.73 27.15
C THR A 437 -24.51 -31.55 26.63
N THR A 438 -25.22 -32.65 26.42
CA THR A 438 -26.60 -32.67 25.92
C THR A 438 -27.59 -32.17 26.98
N ALA A 439 -28.52 -31.30 26.58
CA ALA A 439 -29.72 -30.98 27.34
C ALA A 439 -30.97 -31.39 26.53
N THR A 440 -31.77 -32.31 27.08
CA THR A 440 -32.92 -32.92 26.41
C THR A 440 -34.24 -32.25 26.76
N THR A 441 -35.07 -32.00 25.76
CA THR A 441 -36.53 -32.10 25.88
C THR A 441 -37.13 -32.48 24.53
N ALA A 442 -38.08 -33.42 24.54
CA ALA A 442 -38.76 -33.91 23.35
C ALA A 442 -40.21 -33.38 23.28
N GLY A 443 -40.70 -33.17 22.07
CA GLY A 443 -42.10 -32.86 21.75
C GLY A 443 -42.30 -33.09 20.26
N ASP A 444 -43.14 -34.06 19.90
CA ASP A 444 -43.14 -34.65 18.55
C ASP A 444 -44.42 -34.36 17.75
N GLY A 445 -44.22 -34.19 16.44
CA GLY A 445 -45.24 -34.16 15.39
C GLY A 445 -46.09 -32.88 15.25
N PRO A 446 -46.80 -32.73 14.11
CA PRO A 446 -46.71 -33.50 12.86
C PRO A 446 -46.05 -32.72 11.71
N ARG A 447 -45.61 -33.43 10.66
CA ARG A 447 -45.04 -32.83 9.44
C ARG A 447 -46.05 -31.89 8.77
N ARG A 448 -45.67 -30.63 8.53
CA ARG A 448 -46.28 -29.77 7.52
C ARG A 448 -45.23 -29.41 6.49
N VAL A 449 -45.37 -29.91 5.26
CA VAL A 449 -44.54 -29.46 4.13
C VAL A 449 -45.00 -28.05 3.76
N VAL A 450 -44.31 -27.05 4.30
CA VAL A 450 -44.43 -25.67 3.85
C VAL A 450 -43.29 -25.43 2.88
N ASP A 451 -43.63 -25.09 1.64
CA ASP A 451 -42.68 -24.57 0.67
C ASP A 451 -42.20 -23.19 1.12
N THR A 452 -41.19 -23.16 2.00
CA THR A 452 -40.50 -21.92 2.35
C THR A 452 -39.49 -21.59 1.27
N THR A 453 -40.01 -21.11 0.13
CA THR A 453 -39.27 -20.19 -0.74
C THR A 453 -38.85 -18.97 0.09
N ARG A 454 -37.70 -19.10 0.75
CA ARG A 454 -37.10 -18.00 1.52
C ARG A 454 -36.97 -16.80 0.58
N PRO A 455 -37.43 -15.60 0.96
CA PRO A 455 -37.29 -14.43 0.10
C PRO A 455 -35.81 -14.24 -0.21
N VAL A 456 -35.50 -14.19 -1.50
CA VAL A 456 -34.12 -14.07 -1.99
C VAL A 456 -33.71 -12.61 -1.83
N THR A 457 -33.22 -12.27 -0.63
CA THR A 457 -32.86 -10.90 -0.26
C THR A 457 -31.61 -10.44 -1.02
N ASP A 458 -31.81 -9.80 -2.16
CA ASP A 458 -30.78 -9.05 -2.87
C ASP A 458 -30.14 -8.00 -1.96
N ARG A 459 -28.81 -7.98 -1.93
CA ARG A 459 -27.99 -6.99 -1.19
C ARG A 459 -27.20 -6.15 -2.17
N HIS A 460 -26.65 -5.02 -1.71
CA HIS A 460 -26.00 -4.03 -2.59
C HIS A 460 -24.55 -3.74 -2.17
N GLY A 461 -23.67 -3.74 -3.16
CA GLY A 461 -22.25 -3.44 -3.02
C GLY A 461 -21.88 -2.21 -3.85
N GLU A 462 -21.37 -1.18 -3.19
CA GLU A 462 -20.78 -0.01 -3.83
C GLU A 462 -19.37 0.28 -3.30
N TRP A 463 -18.59 1.01 -4.12
CA TRP A 463 -17.33 1.72 -3.86
C TRP A 463 -16.32 1.10 -2.90
N THR A 464 -15.23 0.59 -3.47
CA THR A 464 -13.92 0.51 -2.82
C THR A 464 -12.92 1.34 -3.61
N VAL A 465 -12.62 2.54 -3.12
CA VAL A 465 -11.41 3.30 -3.49
C VAL A 465 -10.66 3.58 -2.19
N LEU A 466 -10.00 2.55 -1.67
CA LEU A 466 -8.98 2.72 -0.64
C LEU A 466 -7.80 3.45 -1.31
N GLY A 467 -7.46 4.63 -0.81
CA GLY A 467 -6.54 5.57 -1.49
C GLY A 467 -7.13 6.94 -1.87
N THR A 468 -8.13 7.46 -1.14
CA THR A 468 -8.52 8.90 -1.23
C THR A 468 -8.07 9.68 0.01
N LEU A 469 -6.77 9.70 0.25
CA LEU A 469 -6.09 10.68 1.10
C LEU A 469 -4.88 11.21 0.30
N GLY A 470 -4.70 12.54 0.27
CA GLY A 470 -3.68 13.21 -0.56
C GLY A 470 -4.17 13.86 -1.87
N LEU A 471 -5.47 13.79 -2.21
CA LEU A 471 -6.07 14.48 -3.36
C LEU A 471 -7.10 15.54 -2.93
N LEU A 472 -6.61 16.74 -2.61
CA LEU A 472 -7.47 17.92 -2.41
C LEU A 472 -8.23 18.26 -3.71
N SER A 473 -9.49 18.67 -3.59
CA SER A 473 -10.43 18.73 -4.72
C SER A 473 -10.18 19.89 -5.69
N LEU A 474 -9.99 19.58 -6.98
CA LEU A 474 -10.02 20.55 -8.08
C LEU A 474 -11.46 21.00 -8.39
N LEU A 475 -11.87 22.17 -7.90
CA LEU A 475 -13.12 22.85 -8.28
C LEU A 475 -12.86 24.22 -8.93
N LEU A 476 -12.77 24.22 -10.26
CA LEU A 476 -12.62 25.42 -11.10
C LEU A 476 -13.93 26.22 -11.19
N VAL A 477 -14.16 27.17 -10.28
CA VAL A 477 -15.25 28.16 -10.41
C VAL A 477 -14.84 29.27 -11.37
N ARG A 478 -15.05 29.04 -12.67
CA ARG A 478 -14.78 30.01 -13.76
C ARG A 478 -15.82 31.14 -13.77
N ARG A 479 -15.71 32.12 -12.86
CA ARG A 479 -16.53 33.34 -12.93
C ARG A 479 -16.03 34.27 -14.04
N GLN A 480 -16.84 34.41 -15.08
CA GLN A 480 -16.74 35.50 -16.06
C GLN A 480 -16.97 36.84 -15.36
N ARG A 481 -16.27 37.89 -15.83
CA ARG A 481 -16.75 39.27 -15.85
C ARG A 481 -16.16 40.00 -17.05
N LEU A 482 -16.80 41.12 -17.38
CA LEU A 482 -16.51 42.02 -18.50
C LEU A 482 -15.15 42.70 -18.32
#